data_AF-A0ABD3EMW3-F1
#
_entry.id   AF-A0ABD3EMW3-F1
#
_cell.length_a   1.000
_cell.length_b   1.000
_cell.length_c   1.000
_cell.angle_alpha   90.00
_cell.angle_beta   90.00
_cell.angle_gamma   90.00
#
_symmetry.space_group_name_H-M   'P 1'
#
loop_
_entity.id
_entity.type
_entity.pdbx_description
1 polymer ?
#
loop_
_entity_poly.entity_id
_entity_poly.type
_entity_poly.pdbx_seq_one_letter_code
_entity_poly.pdbx_strand_id
1 'polypeptide(L)'
;MFVGDSLNRNQWESMICFVQSVVPPSRKSLNKTGSLSIFRIEDYNATVEFYWAPFLVESNSDDPNMHSILKCIIMPESIEKHGKNWKNVDYLVFNTYIWWMNTFAMKVLRGSFDQGATEYDEVARPVAYGRVLRTRKKPPIQLLGERAPQTQQQWRPDTFLFTPFFRL
;
A
#
# COMPACT_ATOMS: atom_id res chain seq x y z
N MET A 1 5.56 -3.91 -7.63
CA MET A 1 5.41 -3.73 -6.18
C MET A 1 3.94 -3.77 -5.79
N PHE A 2 3.64 -4.54 -4.75
CA PHE A 2 2.38 -4.60 -4.04
C PHE A 2 2.42 -3.62 -2.86
N VAL A 3 1.41 -2.78 -2.68
CA VAL A 3 1.39 -1.71 -1.68
C VAL A 3 0.08 -1.74 -0.92
N GLY A 4 0.13 -1.99 0.39
CA GLY A 4 -1.10 -2.05 1.15
C GLY A 4 -1.00 -2.71 2.52
N ASP A 5 -2.12 -3.35 2.89
CA ASP A 5 -2.30 -4.08 4.13
C ASP A 5 -1.88 -5.55 4.04
N SER A 6 -2.22 -6.33 5.07
CA SER A 6 -1.89 -7.77 5.16
C SER A 6 -2.50 -8.62 4.04
N LEU A 7 -3.66 -8.26 3.48
CA LEU A 7 -4.23 -8.99 2.36
C LEU A 7 -3.37 -8.81 1.11
N ASN A 8 -2.84 -7.60 0.92
CA ASN A 8 -1.94 -7.33 -0.19
C ASN A 8 -0.60 -8.08 -0.04
N ARG A 9 -0.13 -8.28 1.20
CA ARG A 9 1.03 -9.13 1.50
C ARG A 9 0.78 -10.59 1.12
N ASN A 10 -0.38 -11.14 1.45
CA ASN A 10 -0.73 -12.51 1.08
C ASN A 10 -0.73 -12.71 -0.44
N GLN A 11 -1.20 -11.72 -1.20
CA GLN A 11 -1.15 -11.77 -2.67
C GLN A 11 0.28 -11.68 -3.21
N TRP A 12 1.13 -10.85 -2.59
CA TRP A 12 2.55 -10.80 -2.92
C TRP A 12 3.25 -12.14 -2.66
N GLU A 13 2.98 -12.81 -1.52
CA GLU A 13 3.48 -14.14 -1.22
C GLU A 13 2.99 -15.19 -2.23
N SER A 14 1.72 -15.12 -2.62
CA SER A 14 1.16 -15.96 -3.69
C SER A 14 1.87 -15.75 -5.03
N MET A 15 2.12 -14.49 -5.41
CA MET A 15 2.88 -14.16 -6.63
C MET A 15 4.30 -14.72 -6.55
N ILE A 16 4.98 -14.61 -5.40
CA ILE A 16 6.29 -15.23 -5.19
C ILE A 16 6.23 -16.73 -5.43
N CYS A 17 5.27 -17.44 -4.82
CA CYS A 17 5.08 -18.88 -5.01
C CYS A 17 4.87 -19.25 -6.47
N PHE A 18 4.11 -18.45 -7.21
CA PHE A 18 3.88 -18.65 -8.63
C PHE A 18 5.19 -18.54 -9.43
N VAL A 19 5.92 -17.42 -9.30
CA VAL A 19 7.12 -17.18 -10.12
C VAL A 19 8.31 -18.02 -9.69
N GLN A 20 8.47 -18.31 -8.39
CA GLN A 20 9.64 -19.03 -7.89
C GLN A 20 9.65 -20.52 -8.26
N SER A 21 8.53 -21.06 -8.72
CA SER A 21 8.34 -22.47 -9.07
C SER A 21 9.26 -22.92 -10.22
N VAL A 22 9.66 -21.98 -11.08
CA VAL A 22 10.56 -22.20 -12.22
C VAL A 22 11.96 -21.63 -12.00
N VAL A 23 12.27 -21.10 -10.81
CA VAL A 23 13.55 -20.44 -10.51
C VAL A 23 14.40 -21.32 -9.59
N PRO A 24 15.65 -21.66 -9.99
CA PRO A 24 16.56 -22.44 -9.15
C PRO A 24 16.83 -21.77 -7.79
N PRO A 25 17.02 -22.53 -6.70
CA PRO A 25 17.29 -21.99 -5.36
C PRO A 25 18.47 -21.00 -5.29
N SER A 26 19.53 -21.22 -6.06
CA SER A 26 20.72 -20.35 -6.09
C SER A 26 20.52 -19.04 -6.86
N ARG A 27 19.40 -18.88 -7.58
CA ARG A 27 19.10 -17.74 -8.45
C ARG A 27 17.94 -16.89 -7.93
N LYS A 28 17.55 -17.09 -6.66
CA LYS A 28 16.51 -16.31 -5.99
C LYS A 28 16.94 -15.88 -4.59
N SER A 29 16.48 -14.71 -4.16
CA SER A 29 16.71 -14.19 -2.80
C SER A 29 15.50 -13.44 -2.27
N LEU A 30 15.35 -13.40 -0.96
CA LEU A 30 14.32 -12.62 -0.26
C LEU A 30 14.99 -11.75 0.80
N ASN A 31 14.78 -10.45 0.73
CA ASN A 31 15.28 -9.47 1.70
C ASN A 31 14.12 -8.63 2.23
N LYS A 32 14.06 -8.44 3.55
CA LYS A 32 13.10 -7.56 4.21
C LYS A 32 13.86 -6.46 4.96
N THR A 33 13.61 -5.21 4.59
CA THR A 33 14.20 -4.03 5.22
C THR A 33 13.10 -3.04 5.60
N GLY A 34 12.83 -2.92 6.91
CA GLY A 34 11.76 -2.07 7.42
C GLY A 34 10.39 -2.44 6.82
N SER A 35 9.75 -1.47 6.16
CA SER A 35 8.44 -1.62 5.51
C SER A 35 8.49 -2.25 4.11
N LEU A 36 9.69 -2.50 3.56
CA LEU A 36 9.89 -3.03 2.21
C LEU A 36 10.41 -4.47 2.24
N SER A 37 9.74 -5.36 1.51
CA SER A 37 10.18 -6.73 1.22
C SER A 37 10.45 -6.88 -0.27
N ILE A 38 11.60 -7.44 -0.63
CA ILE A 38 12.06 -7.61 -2.02
C ILE A 38 12.39 -9.08 -2.24
N PHE A 39 11.65 -9.73 -3.14
CA PHE A 39 12.03 -11.01 -3.71
C PHE A 39 12.70 -10.78 -5.07
N ARG A 40 13.93 -11.25 -5.26
CA ARG A 40 14.70 -11.04 -6.49
C ARG A 40 14.91 -12.35 -7.24
N ILE A 41 14.76 -12.27 -8.57
CA ILE A 41 15.03 -13.35 -9.52
C ILE A 41 16.24 -12.91 -10.35
N GLU A 42 17.39 -13.53 -10.10
CA GLU A 42 18.68 -13.08 -10.65
C GLU A 42 18.76 -13.21 -12.17
N ASP A 43 18.25 -14.30 -12.74
CA ASP A 43 18.33 -14.58 -14.18
C ASP A 43 17.57 -13.58 -15.05
N TYR A 44 16.54 -12.93 -14.48
CA TYR A 44 15.67 -12.01 -15.20
C TYR A 44 15.89 -10.56 -14.78
N ASN A 45 16.79 -10.31 -13.83
CA ASN A 45 16.94 -9.01 -13.17
C ASN A 45 15.58 -8.42 -12.72
N ALA A 46 14.70 -9.29 -12.21
CA ALA A 46 13.32 -8.95 -11.88
C ALA A 46 13.09 -9.01 -10.38
N THR A 47 12.22 -8.14 -9.86
CA THR A 47 11.82 -8.13 -8.46
C THR A 47 10.31 -8.24 -8.29
N VAL A 48 9.90 -8.93 -7.22
CA VAL A 48 8.51 -8.97 -6.74
C VAL A 48 8.52 -8.40 -5.34
N GLU A 49 7.96 -7.22 -5.17
CA GLU A 49 8.14 -6.39 -3.97
C GLU A 49 6.82 -6.17 -3.22
N PHE A 50 6.90 -6.06 -1.90
CA PHE A 50 5.80 -5.64 -1.03
C PHE A 50 6.22 -4.46 -0.16
N TYR A 51 5.40 -3.42 -0.13
CA TYR A 51 5.58 -2.25 0.73
C TYR A 51 4.38 -2.09 1.68
N TRP A 52 4.67 -2.07 2.98
CA TRP A 52 3.68 -1.90 4.03
C TRP A 52 3.18 -0.45 4.09
N ALA A 53 1.90 -0.27 3.76
CA ALA A 53 1.19 1.00 3.87
C ALA A 53 -0.31 0.70 4.00
N PRO A 54 -0.79 0.26 5.18
CA PRO A 54 -2.12 -0.33 5.34
C PRO A 54 -3.26 0.63 4.97
N PHE A 55 -3.04 1.95 5.09
CA PHE A 55 -3.99 2.99 4.68
C PHE A 55 -3.54 3.77 3.43
N LEU A 56 -2.43 3.39 2.80
CA LEU A 56 -1.71 4.09 1.72
C LEU A 56 -1.14 5.46 2.10
N VAL A 57 -1.88 6.23 2.89
CA VAL A 57 -1.45 7.49 3.50
C VAL A 57 -0.73 7.23 4.81
N GLU A 58 -0.03 8.25 5.28
CA GLU A 58 0.69 8.24 6.55
C GLU A 58 -0.25 7.94 7.72
N SER A 59 0.19 7.04 8.59
CA SER A 59 -0.54 6.59 9.76
C SER A 59 0.41 6.23 10.91
N ASN A 60 -0.12 6.17 12.12
CA ASN A 60 0.62 5.63 13.27
C ASN A 60 0.80 4.09 13.22
N SER A 61 0.49 3.46 12.09
CA SER A 61 0.52 2.01 11.88
C SER A 61 1.39 1.60 10.68
N ASP A 62 2.29 2.49 10.26
CA ASP A 62 3.17 2.28 9.10
C ASP A 62 4.42 1.44 9.40
N ASP A 63 4.61 1.05 10.67
CA ASP A 63 5.59 0.03 11.05
C ASP A 63 4.94 -1.37 11.00
N PRO A 64 5.43 -2.28 10.14
CA PRO A 64 4.85 -3.61 10.00
C PRO A 64 5.03 -4.50 11.24
N ASN A 65 5.92 -4.16 12.18
CA ASN A 65 6.18 -4.91 13.41
C ASN A 65 5.58 -4.22 14.64
N MET A 66 5.41 -2.89 14.61
CA MET A 66 4.89 -2.09 15.73
C MET A 66 3.68 -1.25 15.29
N HIS A 67 2.50 -1.87 15.28
CA HIS A 67 1.24 -1.21 14.92
C HIS A 67 0.08 -1.61 15.83
N SER A 68 -0.94 -0.76 15.91
CA SER A 68 -2.19 -1.06 16.64
C SER A 68 -3.39 -0.88 15.74
N ILE A 69 -4.13 -1.96 15.53
CA ILE A 69 -5.32 -1.98 14.69
C ILE A 69 -6.47 -1.16 15.33
N LEU A 70 -6.60 -1.19 16.67
CA LEU A 70 -7.72 -0.55 17.38
C LEU A 70 -7.56 0.96 17.60
N LYS A 71 -6.32 1.46 17.58
CA LYS A 71 -5.99 2.87 17.83
C LYS A 71 -5.35 3.53 16.61
N CYS A 72 -5.72 3.08 15.42
CA CYS A 72 -5.16 3.64 14.21
C CYS A 72 -5.64 5.07 13.97
N ILE A 73 -4.71 5.96 13.66
CA ILE A 73 -4.94 7.34 13.28
C ILE A 73 -4.26 7.58 11.93
N ILE A 74 -4.97 8.20 10.99
CA ILE A 74 -4.49 8.46 9.64
C ILE A 74 -4.35 9.96 9.36
N MET A 75 -3.49 10.31 8.40
CA MET A 75 -3.39 11.64 7.79
C MET A 75 -3.83 11.56 6.31
N PRO A 76 -5.13 11.73 5.99
CA PRO A 76 -5.69 11.41 4.67
C PRO A 76 -5.10 12.18 3.49
N GLU A 77 -4.43 13.31 3.75
CA GLU A 77 -3.78 14.14 2.74
C GLU A 77 -2.24 13.98 2.70
N SER A 78 -1.65 13.18 3.59
CA SER A 78 -0.20 12.90 3.60
C SER A 78 0.11 11.55 2.98
N ILE A 79 0.78 11.56 1.83
CA ILE A 79 1.18 10.33 1.11
C ILE A 79 2.62 10.38 0.59
N GLU A 80 3.24 11.55 0.62
CA GLU A 80 4.50 11.82 -0.08
C GLU A 80 5.67 11.00 0.48
N LYS A 81 5.69 10.76 1.80
CA LYS A 81 6.71 9.93 2.44
C LYS A 81 6.70 8.50 1.90
N HIS A 82 5.53 7.90 1.77
CA HIS A 82 5.41 6.57 1.16
C HIS A 82 5.69 6.62 -0.34
N GLY A 83 5.15 7.62 -1.04
CA GLY A 83 5.29 7.78 -2.49
C GLY A 83 6.74 7.82 -2.98
N LYS A 84 7.69 8.26 -2.14
CA LYS A 84 9.14 8.18 -2.44
C LYS A 84 9.62 6.76 -2.73
N ASN A 85 9.04 5.75 -2.08
CA ASN A 85 9.40 4.34 -2.24
C ASN A 85 8.75 3.68 -3.45
N TRP A 86 7.73 4.31 -4.03
CA TRP A 86 6.98 3.75 -5.17
C TRP A 86 7.48 4.29 -6.51
N LYS A 87 8.43 5.24 -6.47
CA LYS A 87 9.04 5.82 -7.67
C LYS A 87 9.79 4.75 -8.45
N ASN A 88 9.71 4.83 -9.77
CA ASN A 88 10.42 3.94 -10.70
C ASN A 88 10.03 2.46 -10.61
N VAL A 89 8.89 2.15 -10.00
CA VAL A 89 8.31 0.79 -10.03
C VAL A 89 7.55 0.61 -11.35
N ASP A 90 7.86 -0.45 -12.09
CA ASP A 90 7.21 -0.72 -13.38
C ASP A 90 5.73 -1.10 -13.27
N TYR A 91 5.36 -1.84 -12.21
CA TYR A 91 3.99 -2.28 -11.96
C TYR A 91 3.60 -2.04 -10.51
N LEU A 92 2.57 -1.23 -10.28
CA LEU A 92 2.04 -0.95 -8.94
C LEU A 92 0.67 -1.60 -8.75
N VAL A 93 0.55 -2.37 -7.68
CA VAL A 93 -0.68 -3.04 -7.25
C VAL A 93 -1.04 -2.54 -5.85
N PHE A 94 -2.11 -1.76 -5.75
CA PHE A 94 -2.54 -1.19 -4.48
C PHE A 94 -3.78 -1.88 -3.92
N ASN A 95 -3.81 -2.06 -2.60
CA ASN A 95 -4.98 -2.49 -1.84
C ASN A 95 -4.99 -1.81 -0.46
N THR A 96 -6.17 -1.44 0.01
CA THR A 96 -6.39 -0.98 1.38
C THR A 96 -7.85 -1.19 1.75
N TYR A 97 -8.12 -2.07 2.71
CA TYR A 97 -9.51 -2.34 3.11
C TYR A 97 -9.67 -2.88 4.53
N ILE A 98 -9.02 -4.00 4.87
CA ILE A 98 -9.41 -4.77 6.08
C ILE A 98 -9.22 -3.94 7.36
N TRP A 99 -8.27 -3.01 7.35
CA TRP A 99 -7.99 -2.13 8.47
C TRP A 99 -9.07 -1.08 8.74
N TRP A 100 -9.77 -0.63 7.70
CA TRP A 100 -10.87 0.32 7.79
C TRP A 100 -12.11 -0.27 8.48
N MET A 101 -12.20 -1.60 8.56
CA MET A 101 -13.38 -2.30 9.05
C MET A 101 -13.38 -2.51 10.57
N ASN A 102 -12.29 -2.21 11.26
CA ASN A 102 -12.16 -2.45 12.71
C ASN A 102 -12.95 -1.48 13.57
N THR A 103 -13.26 -0.29 13.06
CA THR A 103 -14.01 0.76 13.78
C THR A 103 -15.09 1.35 12.89
N PHE A 104 -16.18 1.84 13.48
CA PHE A 104 -17.30 2.44 12.73
C PHE A 104 -16.89 3.75 12.03
N ALA A 105 -16.12 4.59 12.73
CA ALA A 105 -15.51 5.80 12.21
C ALA A 105 -13.97 5.68 12.14
N MET A 106 -13.34 6.53 11.35
CA MET A 106 -11.89 6.62 11.21
C MET A 106 -11.36 7.82 12.00
N LYS A 107 -10.26 7.63 12.71
CA LYS A 107 -9.57 8.70 13.42
C LYS A 107 -8.66 9.44 12.44
N VAL A 108 -8.92 10.71 12.23
CA VAL A 108 -8.16 11.59 11.34
C VAL A 108 -7.40 12.59 12.18
N LEU A 109 -6.07 12.58 12.06
CA LEU A 109 -5.21 13.45 12.86
C LEU A 109 -5.48 14.93 12.55
N ARG A 110 -5.51 15.75 13.60
CA ARG A 110 -5.46 17.21 13.50
C ARG A 110 -3.99 17.65 13.54
N GLY A 111 -3.45 18.07 12.40
CA GLY A 111 -2.04 18.47 12.29
C GLY A 111 -1.19 17.37 11.65
N SER A 112 0.02 17.14 12.18
CA SER A 112 0.98 16.18 11.63
C SER A 112 1.71 15.37 12.70
N PHE A 113 2.04 14.11 12.39
CA PHE A 113 2.84 13.26 13.29
C PHE A 113 4.25 13.82 13.50
N ASP A 114 4.84 14.47 12.49
CA ASP A 114 6.16 15.10 12.59
C ASP A 114 6.21 16.24 13.63
N GLN A 115 5.07 16.89 13.88
CA GLN A 115 4.93 17.94 14.89
C GLN A 115 4.51 17.39 16.26
N GLY A 116 4.40 16.07 16.41
CA GLY A 116 3.96 15.43 17.64
C GLY A 116 2.47 15.63 17.94
N ALA A 117 1.65 15.92 16.92
CA ALA A 117 0.21 16.05 17.12
C ALA A 117 -0.41 14.72 17.55
N THR A 118 -1.36 14.79 18.48
CA THR A 118 -2.05 13.61 19.05
C THR A 118 -3.57 13.71 18.98
N GLU A 119 -4.10 14.92 18.78
CA GLU A 119 -5.54 15.14 18.64
C GLU A 119 -6.05 14.62 17.29
N TYR A 120 -7.26 14.08 17.29
CA TYR A 120 -7.91 13.55 16.09
C TYR A 120 -9.41 13.78 16.11
N ASP A 121 -9.99 13.83 14.92
CA ASP A 121 -11.43 13.80 14.69
C ASP A 121 -11.89 12.40 14.31
N GLU A 122 -13.07 12.00 14.76
CA GLU A 122 -13.74 10.82 14.22
C GLU A 122 -14.55 11.19 12.98
N VAL A 123 -14.14 10.64 11.85
CA VAL A 123 -14.74 10.91 10.54
C VAL A 123 -15.43 9.65 10.04
N ALA A 124 -16.62 9.79 9.46
CA ALA A 124 -17.33 8.66 8.86
C ALA A 124 -16.43 7.91 7.86
N ARG A 125 -16.37 6.58 7.99
CA ARG A 125 -15.45 5.72 7.21
C ARG A 125 -15.48 6.00 5.70
N PRO A 126 -16.64 6.11 5.01
CA PRO A 126 -16.65 6.38 3.58
C PRO A 126 -16.08 7.75 3.20
N VAL A 127 -16.23 8.75 4.08
CA VAL A 127 -15.70 10.10 3.87
C VAL A 127 -14.18 10.09 3.98
N ALA A 128 -13.64 9.46 5.03
CA ALA A 128 -12.20 9.30 5.20
C ALA A 128 -11.56 8.48 4.07
N TYR A 129 -12.21 7.37 3.68
CA TYR A 129 -11.77 6.54 2.55
C TYR A 129 -11.72 7.35 1.24
N GLY A 130 -12.76 8.14 0.98
CA GLY A 130 -12.81 9.03 -0.18
C GLY A 130 -11.71 10.08 -0.20
N ARG A 131 -11.32 10.63 0.96
CA ARG A 131 -10.17 11.56 1.08
C ARG A 131 -8.87 10.88 0.68
N VAL A 132 -8.58 9.71 1.24
CA VAL A 132 -7.39 8.91 0.92
C VAL A 132 -7.30 8.58 -0.56
N LEU A 133 -8.39 8.10 -1.17
CA LEU A 133 -8.40 7.78 -2.59
C LEU A 133 -8.19 9.01 -3.49
N ARG A 134 -8.70 10.19 -3.10
CA ARG A 134 -8.43 11.43 -3.82
C ARG A 134 -6.97 11.84 -3.72
N THR A 135 -6.38 11.76 -2.53
CA THR A 135 -4.95 12.06 -2.30
C THR A 135 -4.06 11.16 -3.14
N ARG A 136 -4.35 9.85 -3.19
CA ARG A 136 -3.62 8.89 -4.03
C ARG A 136 -3.64 9.24 -5.52
N LYS A 137 -4.74 9.84 -6.00
CA LYS A 137 -4.92 10.22 -7.41
C LYS A 137 -4.24 11.56 -7.77
N LYS A 138 -3.63 12.28 -6.82
CA LYS A 138 -3.04 13.60 -7.09
C LYS A 138 -1.78 13.51 -7.99
N PRO A 139 -1.47 14.58 -8.74
CA PRO A 139 -0.37 14.64 -9.71
C PRO A 139 1.02 14.23 -9.20
N PRO A 140 1.44 14.45 -7.94
CA PRO A 140 2.75 13.99 -7.48
C PRO A 140 2.91 12.47 -7.55
N ILE A 141 1.82 11.70 -7.56
CA ILE A 141 1.83 10.24 -7.75
C ILE A 141 1.62 9.88 -9.23
N GLN A 142 0.90 10.72 -9.97
CA GLN A 142 0.59 10.54 -11.39
C GLN A 142 1.81 10.81 -12.29
N LEU A 143 2.63 11.80 -11.95
CA LEU A 143 3.89 12.15 -12.62
C LEU A 143 5.03 11.14 -12.34
N LEU A 144 4.87 10.27 -11.34
CA LEU A 144 5.83 9.20 -11.02
C LEU A 144 5.61 7.93 -11.85
N GLY A 145 4.63 7.94 -12.77
CA GLY A 145 4.09 6.74 -13.40
C GLY A 145 3.67 6.88 -14.85
N GLU A 146 4.15 7.87 -15.63
CA GLU A 146 3.89 7.90 -17.08
C GLU A 146 4.43 6.66 -17.84
N ARG A 147 5.21 5.80 -17.16
CA ARG A 147 5.69 4.50 -17.69
C ARG A 147 5.03 3.26 -17.08
N ALA A 148 4.29 3.35 -15.97
CA ALA A 148 3.91 2.19 -15.15
C ALA A 148 2.39 1.96 -15.12
N PRO A 149 1.88 0.80 -15.58
CA PRO A 149 0.49 0.42 -15.40
C PRO A 149 0.12 0.37 -13.91
N GLN A 150 -0.89 1.14 -13.50
CA GLN A 150 -1.40 1.10 -12.13
C GLN A 150 -2.67 0.25 -12.05
N THR A 151 -2.70 -0.66 -11.08
CA THR A 151 -3.89 -1.44 -10.76
C THR A 151 -4.37 -1.12 -9.34
N GLN A 152 -5.68 -0.96 -9.19
CA GLN A 152 -6.32 -0.88 -7.88
C GLN A 152 -7.24 -2.08 -7.74
N GLN A 153 -7.06 -2.84 -6.67
CA GLN A 153 -8.02 -3.85 -6.29
C GLN A 153 -9.12 -3.18 -5.48
N GLN A 154 -10.35 -3.28 -5.97
CA GLN A 154 -11.51 -2.75 -5.26
C GLN A 154 -12.31 -3.91 -4.68
N TRP A 155 -12.52 -3.88 -3.37
CA TRP A 155 -13.42 -4.80 -2.70
C TRP A 155 -14.87 -4.35 -2.89
N ARG A 156 -15.65 -5.16 -3.63
CA ARG A 156 -17.12 -5.14 -3.61
C ARG A 156 -17.59 -6.30 -2.72
N PRO A 157 -18.75 -6.20 -2.05
CA PRO A 157 -19.27 -7.27 -1.19
C PRO A 157 -19.38 -8.64 -1.90
N ASP A 158 -19.55 -8.63 -3.23
CA ASP A 158 -19.95 -9.82 -3.98
C ASP A 158 -18.88 -10.35 -4.96
N THR A 159 -17.75 -9.64 -5.17
CA THR A 159 -16.69 -10.11 -6.10
C THR A 159 -15.37 -9.35 -5.90
N PHE A 160 -14.24 -10.07 -5.98
CA PHE A 160 -12.92 -9.47 -6.21
C PHE A 160 -12.81 -9.04 -7.69
N LEU A 161 -12.81 -7.73 -7.96
CA LEU A 161 -12.51 -7.22 -9.30
C LEU A 161 -11.20 -6.45 -9.28
N PHE A 162 -10.25 -6.93 -10.09
CA PHE A 162 -9.11 -6.14 -10.50
C PHE A 162 -9.63 -5.08 -11.47
N THR A 163 -9.59 -3.81 -11.08
CA THR A 163 -9.89 -2.74 -12.03
C THR A 163 -8.55 -2.17 -12.49
N PRO A 164 -8.07 -2.52 -13.68
CA PRO A 164 -6.90 -1.87 -14.21
C PRO A 164 -7.26 -0.42 -14.57
N PHE A 165 -6.50 0.54 -14.05
CA PHE A 165 -6.58 1.92 -14.53
C PHE A 165 -5.71 2.02 -15.79
N PHE A 166 -6.25 1.58 -16.92
CA PHE A 166 -5.69 1.95 -18.23
C PHE A 166 -6.25 3.33 -18.59
N ARG A 167 -5.41 4.36 -18.54
CA ARG A 167 -5.63 5.54 -19.37
C ARG A 167 -4.91 5.27 -20.70
N LEU A 168 -5.69 5.14 -21.77
CA LEU A 168 -5.25 5.43 -23.13
C LEU A 168 -5.03 6.94 -23.26
#